data_AF-A0A6J4WZ19-F1
#
_entry.id   AF-A0A6J4WZ19-F1
#
_cell.length_a   1.000
_cell.length_b   1.000
_cell.length_c   1.000
_cell.angle_alpha   90.00
_cell.angle_beta   90.00
_cell.angle_gamma   90.00
#
_symmetry.space_group_name_H-M   'P 1'
#
loop_
_entity.id
_entity.type
_entity.pdbx_description
1 polymer ?
#
loop_
_entity_poly.entity_id
_entity_poly.type
_entity_poly.pdbx_seq_one_letter_code
_entity_poly.pdbx_strand_id
1 'polypeptide(L)'
;MQIRFATALSADEYVRQQAWKDAALDNCPIHSKDGCGFTRHGTYSRQSPEGTKIARWYCPDGHSTFSLIPDCLSSRLPGSLIDVETAINKVENAPSQEAAVYGFRIDVGLTGVLRWIRRRLFLIHTTLRLLTKLVPAFHDCQPSISSFKATLGVEYALPVLRMSAGAYLYVLPPPIGFGPRPQRKKGKKPPFQHKTGTDPPEKRE
;
A
#
# COMPACT_ATOMS: atom_id res chain seq x y z
N MET A 1 -0.39 -10.74 -8.31
CA MET A 1 0.44 -9.53 -8.48
C MET A 1 -0.44 -8.28 -8.52
N GLN A 2 0.07 -7.11 -8.12
CA GLN A 2 -0.65 -5.83 -8.23
C GLN A 2 0.01 -5.00 -9.34
N ILE A 3 -0.79 -4.41 -10.21
CA ILE A 3 -0.36 -3.58 -11.34
C ILE A 3 -1.07 -2.22 -11.24
N ARG A 4 -0.45 -1.18 -11.78
CA ARG A 4 -1.03 0.16 -11.81
C ARG A 4 -2.28 0.18 -12.69
N PHE A 5 -3.36 0.77 -12.18
CA PHE A 5 -4.44 1.30 -12.98
C PHE A 5 -4.34 2.83 -12.95
N ALA A 6 -3.90 3.41 -14.06
CA ALA A 6 -3.68 4.85 -14.14
C ALA A 6 -5.03 5.57 -14.14
N THR A 7 -5.23 6.48 -13.17
CA THR A 7 -6.48 7.24 -13.05
C THR A 7 -6.25 8.52 -12.26
N ALA A 8 -6.93 9.60 -12.65
CA ALA A 8 -6.94 10.86 -11.91
C ALA A 8 -8.08 10.93 -10.87
N LEU A 9 -8.92 9.90 -10.80
CA LEU A 9 -10.07 9.87 -9.90
C LEU A 9 -9.63 9.85 -8.43
N SER A 10 -10.35 10.58 -7.58
CA SER A 10 -10.31 10.35 -6.14
C SER A 10 -10.84 8.96 -5.78
N ALA A 11 -10.63 8.53 -4.54
CA ALA A 11 -11.10 7.23 -4.09
C ALA A 11 -12.64 7.13 -4.10
N ASP A 12 -13.33 8.23 -3.77
CA ASP A 12 -14.80 8.29 -3.79
C ASP A 12 -15.35 8.30 -5.21
N GLU A 13 -14.72 9.06 -6.13
CA GLU A 13 -15.11 9.05 -7.53
C GLU A 13 -14.88 7.69 -8.18
N TYR A 14 -13.77 7.02 -7.86
CA TYR A 14 -13.49 5.66 -8.30
C TYR A 14 -14.63 4.70 -7.91
N VAL A 15 -15.13 4.81 -6.68
CA VAL A 15 -16.26 3.99 -6.21
C VAL A 15 -17.56 4.40 -6.88
N ARG A 16 -17.89 5.68 -6.88
CA ARG A 16 -19.13 6.24 -7.43
C ARG A 16 -19.30 5.90 -8.91
N GLN A 17 -18.23 6.02 -9.69
CA GLN A 17 -18.21 5.72 -11.13
C GLN A 17 -18.05 4.23 -11.42
N GLN A 18 -17.77 3.40 -10.41
CA GLN A 18 -17.45 2.00 -10.57
C GLN A 18 -16.30 1.77 -11.57
N ALA A 19 -15.27 2.62 -11.51
CA ALA A 19 -14.21 2.71 -12.52
C ALA A 19 -13.42 1.40 -12.71
N TRP A 20 -13.55 0.43 -11.81
CA TRP A 20 -13.05 -0.94 -12.04
C TRP A 20 -13.70 -1.62 -13.25
N LYS A 21 -14.87 -1.17 -13.71
CA LYS A 21 -15.54 -1.68 -14.91
C LYS A 21 -14.75 -1.35 -16.17
N ASP A 22 -14.15 -0.16 -16.19
CA ASP A 22 -13.38 0.39 -17.32
C ASP A 22 -11.90 0.02 -17.27
N ALA A 23 -11.45 -0.60 -16.18
CA ALA A 23 -10.10 -1.15 -16.11
C ALA A 23 -9.89 -2.17 -17.25
N ALA A 24 -8.79 -1.98 -18.00
CA ALA A 24 -8.40 -2.83 -19.10
C ALA A 24 -6.94 -3.27 -18.93
N LEU A 25 -6.67 -4.52 -19.31
CA LEU A 25 -5.33 -5.08 -19.39
C LEU A 25 -5.35 -6.04 -20.57
N ASP A 26 -4.88 -5.56 -21.72
CA ASP A 26 -5.07 -6.24 -23.01
C ASP A 26 -4.07 -7.38 -23.19
N ASN A 27 -2.88 -7.25 -22.62
CA ASN A 27 -1.78 -8.20 -22.77
C ASN A 27 -1.42 -8.87 -21.45
N CYS A 28 -1.04 -10.14 -21.53
CA CYS A 28 -0.52 -10.86 -20.38
C CYS A 28 0.81 -10.25 -19.91
N PRO A 29 0.96 -9.87 -18.63
CA PRO A 29 2.22 -9.29 -18.14
C PRO A 29 3.39 -10.28 -18.06
N ILE A 30 3.15 -11.58 -18.28
CA ILE A 30 4.19 -12.64 -18.24
C ILE A 30 4.58 -13.09 -19.64
N HIS A 31 3.60 -13.25 -20.54
CA HIS A 31 3.82 -13.83 -21.87
C HIS A 31 3.62 -12.77 -22.95
N SER A 32 4.61 -12.62 -23.82
CA SER A 32 4.56 -11.71 -24.98
C SER A 32 3.81 -12.26 -26.19
N LYS A 33 3.48 -13.56 -26.18
CA LYS A 33 2.76 -14.25 -27.25
C LYS A 33 1.33 -14.56 -26.81
N ASP A 34 0.42 -14.51 -27.77
CA ASP A 34 -0.95 -14.98 -27.59
C ASP A 34 -0.99 -16.48 -27.26
N GLY A 35 -2.12 -16.93 -26.72
CA GLY A 35 -2.40 -18.35 -26.45
C GLY A 35 -2.35 -18.75 -24.98
N CYS A 36 -1.84 -17.92 -24.08
CA CYS A 36 -1.76 -18.25 -22.64
C CYS A 36 -3.08 -18.20 -21.87
N GLY A 37 -4.22 -18.10 -22.56
CA GLY A 37 -5.56 -18.03 -21.96
C GLY A 37 -5.82 -16.81 -21.07
N PHE A 38 -5.04 -15.74 -21.22
CA PHE A 38 -5.13 -14.55 -20.36
C PHE A 38 -6.49 -13.87 -20.51
N THR A 39 -7.20 -13.67 -19.40
CA THR A 39 -8.55 -13.12 -19.42
C THR A 39 -8.92 -12.38 -18.13
N ARG A 40 -9.97 -11.57 -18.19
CA ARG A 40 -10.55 -10.89 -17.04
C ARG A 40 -11.15 -11.92 -16.08
N HIS A 41 -10.80 -11.80 -14.80
CA HIS A 41 -11.14 -12.72 -13.71
C HIS A 41 -11.97 -12.01 -12.62
N GLY A 42 -12.97 -11.25 -13.07
CA GLY A 42 -13.89 -10.51 -12.23
C GLY A 42 -13.24 -9.45 -11.36
N THR A 43 -13.74 -9.29 -10.14
CA THR A 43 -13.27 -8.29 -9.17
C THR A 43 -13.14 -8.88 -7.77
N TYR A 44 -12.36 -8.25 -6.89
CA TYR A 44 -12.44 -8.48 -5.44
C TYR A 44 -12.74 -7.17 -4.70
N SER A 45 -13.44 -7.27 -3.58
CA SER A 45 -13.79 -6.12 -2.74
C SER A 45 -12.64 -5.72 -1.81
N ARG A 46 -12.55 -4.43 -1.51
CA ARG A 46 -11.70 -3.90 -0.43
C ARG A 46 -12.57 -3.34 0.69
N GLN A 47 -12.03 -3.37 1.90
CA GLN A 47 -12.73 -2.87 3.08
C GLN A 47 -12.93 -1.34 3.07
N SER A 48 -12.01 -0.59 2.45
CA SER A 48 -12.04 0.86 2.46
C SER A 48 -11.40 1.45 1.19
N PRO A 49 -12.04 2.46 0.57
CA PRO A 49 -13.40 2.96 0.86
C PRO A 49 -14.49 1.88 0.68
N GLU A 50 -15.64 2.04 1.32
CA GLU A 50 -16.75 1.10 1.16
C GLU A 50 -17.21 1.01 -0.30
N GLY A 51 -17.66 -0.17 -0.74
CA GLY A 51 -18.05 -0.39 -2.14
C GLY A 51 -16.88 -0.53 -3.13
N THR A 52 -15.64 -0.34 -2.68
CA THR A 52 -14.45 -0.48 -3.54
C THR A 52 -14.32 -1.90 -4.08
N LYS A 53 -14.28 -2.03 -5.41
CA LYS A 53 -13.88 -3.25 -6.10
C LYS A 53 -12.63 -3.02 -6.94
N ILE A 54 -11.84 -4.07 -7.10
CA ILE A 54 -10.60 -4.07 -7.87
C ILE A 54 -10.71 -5.11 -8.98
N ALA A 55 -10.52 -4.69 -10.22
CA ALA A 55 -10.54 -5.57 -11.38
C ALA A 55 -9.34 -6.51 -11.39
N ARG A 56 -9.59 -7.75 -11.79
CA ARG A 56 -8.59 -8.81 -11.86
C ARG A 56 -8.52 -9.45 -13.22
N TRP A 57 -7.33 -9.94 -13.56
CA TRP A 57 -7.08 -10.83 -14.68
C TRP A 57 -6.36 -12.07 -14.19
N TYR A 58 -6.48 -13.16 -14.92
CA TYR A 58 -5.81 -14.41 -14.63
C TYR A 58 -5.11 -14.92 -15.89
N CYS A 59 -3.87 -15.35 -15.74
CA CYS A 59 -3.14 -16.13 -16.73
C CYS A 59 -3.09 -17.58 -16.26
N PRO A 60 -3.81 -18.51 -16.92
CA PRO A 60 -3.73 -19.95 -16.67
C PRO A 60 -2.29 -20.49 -16.71
N ASP A 61 -1.57 -20.26 -17.81
CA ASP A 61 -0.22 -20.82 -17.99
C ASP A 61 0.80 -20.27 -16.98
N GLY A 62 0.68 -18.97 -16.67
CA GLY A 62 1.52 -18.31 -15.67
C GLY A 62 1.05 -18.55 -14.23
N HIS A 63 -0.06 -19.28 -14.04
CA HIS A 63 -0.72 -19.53 -12.75
C HIS A 63 -0.81 -18.29 -11.86
N SER A 64 -1.12 -17.14 -12.46
CA SER A 64 -0.95 -15.83 -11.83
C SER A 64 -2.17 -14.94 -12.01
N THR A 65 -2.65 -14.39 -10.90
CA THR A 65 -3.69 -13.34 -10.90
C THR A 65 -3.05 -11.96 -10.86
N PHE A 66 -3.57 -11.03 -11.64
CA PHE A 66 -3.17 -9.62 -11.70
C PHE A 66 -4.31 -8.75 -11.22
N SER A 67 -4.04 -7.85 -10.28
CA SER A 67 -5.03 -6.93 -9.73
C SER A 67 -4.65 -5.51 -10.08
N LEU A 68 -5.54 -4.79 -10.77
CA LEU A 68 -5.33 -3.43 -11.23
C LEU A 68 -5.67 -2.43 -10.11
N ILE A 69 -4.67 -1.90 -9.43
CA ILE A 69 -4.84 -0.97 -8.31
C ILE A 69 -4.84 0.47 -8.83
N PRO A 70 -5.93 1.24 -8.63
CA PRO A 70 -6.00 2.62 -9.08
C PRO A 70 -5.03 3.52 -8.31
N ASP A 71 -4.59 4.60 -8.95
CA ASP A 71 -3.62 5.52 -8.38
C ASP A 71 -4.07 6.16 -7.06
N CYS A 72 -5.38 6.28 -6.81
CA CYS A 72 -5.92 6.78 -5.56
C CYS A 72 -5.87 5.78 -4.38
N LEU A 73 -5.71 4.46 -4.60
CA LEU A 73 -5.81 3.43 -3.55
C LEU A 73 -4.46 2.86 -3.10
N SER A 74 -4.29 2.62 -1.80
CA SER A 74 -3.05 2.04 -1.27
C SER A 74 -2.81 0.61 -1.78
N SER A 75 -1.57 0.29 -2.16
CA SER A 75 -1.19 -1.09 -2.49
C SER A 75 -0.93 -1.88 -1.21
N ARG A 76 -1.39 -3.15 -1.18
CA ARG A 76 -1.23 -4.10 -0.05
C ARG A 76 -1.58 -3.56 1.36
N LEU A 77 -2.29 -2.43 1.45
CA LEU A 77 -2.83 -1.81 2.65
C LEU A 77 -4.27 -1.35 2.33
N PRO A 78 -5.17 -1.33 3.34
CA PRO A 78 -6.50 -0.76 3.18
C PRO A 78 -6.44 0.77 3.09
N GLY A 79 -7.47 1.37 2.46
CA GLY A 79 -7.64 2.82 2.34
C GLY A 79 -7.00 3.44 1.09
N SER A 80 -7.25 4.74 0.91
CA SER A 80 -6.65 5.55 -0.14
C SER A 80 -5.18 5.92 0.18
N LEU A 81 -4.45 6.45 -0.81
CA LEU A 81 -3.15 7.05 -0.55
C LEU A 81 -3.28 8.35 0.25
N ILE A 82 -4.37 9.10 0.06
CA ILE A 82 -4.70 10.30 0.84
C ILE A 82 -4.89 9.92 2.32
N ASP A 83 -5.64 8.86 2.64
CA ASP A 83 -5.83 8.42 4.03
C ASP A 83 -4.51 8.07 4.72
N VAL A 84 -3.62 7.39 3.98
CA VAL A 84 -2.28 7.07 4.48
C VAL A 84 -1.50 8.35 4.73
N GLU A 85 -1.48 9.27 3.77
CA GLU A 85 -0.74 10.52 3.89
C GLU A 85 -1.25 11.38 5.03
N THR A 86 -2.57 11.53 5.18
CA THR A 86 -3.20 12.24 6.30
C THR A 86 -2.78 11.65 7.65
N ALA A 87 -2.74 10.33 7.76
CA ALA A 87 -2.27 9.68 8.99
C ALA A 87 -0.78 9.95 9.25
N ILE A 88 0.07 9.94 8.22
CA ILE A 88 1.50 10.25 8.36
C ILE A 88 1.72 11.72 8.69
N ASN A 89 1.05 12.65 8.01
CA ASN A 89 1.14 14.08 8.26
C ASN A 89 0.80 14.43 9.70
N LYS A 90 -0.27 13.85 10.25
CA LYS A 90 -0.61 14.04 11.68
C LYS A 90 0.53 13.64 12.61
N VAL A 91 1.28 12.60 12.26
CA VAL A 91 2.35 12.06 13.09
C VAL A 91 3.67 12.79 12.89
N GLU A 92 3.99 13.21 11.66
CA GLU A 92 5.18 14.02 11.38
C GLU A 92 5.10 15.43 11.99
N ASN A 93 3.89 15.97 12.19
CA ASN A 93 3.68 17.30 12.78
C ASN A 93 3.35 17.28 14.29
N ALA A 94 3.36 16.11 14.93
CA ALA A 94 3.10 15.98 16.36
C ALA A 94 4.40 15.99 17.19
N PRO A 95 4.35 16.42 18.46
CA PRO A 95 5.52 16.38 19.35
C PRO A 95 5.97 14.95 19.68
N SER A 96 5.07 13.97 19.58
CA SER A 96 5.38 12.54 19.73
C SER A 96 4.37 11.67 18.96
N GLN A 97 4.74 10.41 18.70
CA GLN A 97 3.82 9.46 18.08
C GLN A 97 2.61 9.20 18.98
N GLU A 98 2.84 9.06 20.28
CA GLU A 98 1.80 8.86 21.30
C GLU A 98 0.78 10.00 21.32
N ALA A 99 1.24 11.25 21.21
CA ALA A 99 0.37 12.42 21.09
C ALA A 99 -0.41 12.42 19.76
N ALA A 100 0.24 12.03 18.66
CA ALA A 100 -0.38 12.00 17.33
C ALA A 100 -1.50 10.96 17.21
N VAL A 101 -1.36 9.84 17.93
CA VAL A 101 -2.28 8.71 17.81
C VAL A 101 -3.48 8.79 18.75
N TYR A 102 -3.56 9.82 19.60
CA TYR A 102 -4.71 10.08 20.44
C TYR A 102 -5.93 10.39 19.53
N GLY A 103 -6.81 9.40 19.34
CA GLY A 103 -7.97 9.47 18.44
C GLY A 103 -7.87 8.65 17.14
N PHE A 104 -6.73 8.02 16.85
CA PHE A 104 -6.69 6.98 15.81
C PHE A 104 -7.27 5.67 16.36
N ARG A 105 -8.11 4.98 15.55
CA ARG A 105 -8.49 3.56 15.69
C ARG A 105 -8.66 3.09 17.15
N ILE A 106 -9.72 3.57 17.80
CA ILE A 106 -10.02 3.31 19.22
C ILE A 106 -10.17 1.80 19.50
N ASP A 107 -10.62 1.03 18.51
CA ASP A 107 -10.93 -0.40 18.58
C ASP A 107 -9.73 -1.33 18.82
N VAL A 108 -8.50 -0.88 18.56
CA VAL A 108 -7.28 -1.73 18.70
C VAL A 108 -6.38 -1.37 19.87
N GLY A 109 -6.78 -0.36 20.67
CA GLY A 109 -6.00 0.18 21.78
C GLY A 109 -4.67 0.84 21.35
N LEU A 110 -4.07 1.63 22.26
CA LEU A 110 -2.89 2.46 21.96
C LEU A 110 -1.72 1.67 21.34
N THR A 111 -1.40 0.49 21.88
CA THR A 111 -0.30 -0.34 21.38
C THR A 111 -0.54 -0.85 19.95
N GLY A 112 -1.79 -1.19 19.63
CA GLY A 112 -2.22 -1.59 18.29
C GLY A 112 -2.08 -0.43 17.30
N VAL A 113 -2.54 0.76 17.69
CA VAL A 113 -2.46 1.98 16.87
C VAL A 113 -1.00 2.38 16.61
N LEU A 114 -0.15 2.38 17.64
CA LEU A 114 1.28 2.67 17.51
C LEU A 114 1.97 1.69 16.54
N ARG A 115 1.64 0.39 16.62
CA ARG A 115 2.17 -0.60 15.67
C ARG A 115 1.68 -0.33 14.25
N TRP A 116 0.40 0.02 14.10
CA TRP A 116 -0.23 0.33 12.82
C TRP A 116 0.42 1.55 12.14
N ILE A 117 0.71 2.62 12.89
CA ILE A 117 1.33 3.84 12.35
C ILE A 117 2.81 3.65 12.07
N ARG A 118 3.57 3.01 12.97
CA ARG A 118 5.01 2.74 12.77
C ARG A 118 5.25 1.92 11.51
N ARG A 119 4.37 0.98 11.20
CA ARG A 119 4.42 0.22 9.95
C ARG A 119 4.25 1.10 8.71
N ARG A 120 3.33 2.07 8.75
CA ARG A 120 3.11 3.00 7.62
C ARG A 120 4.26 3.98 7.46
N LEU A 121 4.72 4.58 8.56
CA LEU A 121 5.89 5.46 8.57
C LEU A 121 7.10 4.78 7.95
N PHE A 122 7.42 3.56 8.41
CA PHE A 122 8.54 2.80 7.87
C PHE A 122 8.43 2.58 6.35
N LEU A 123 7.26 2.19 5.86
CA LEU A 123 7.03 1.93 4.44
C LEU A 123 7.12 3.21 3.60
N ILE A 124 6.50 4.29 4.06
CA ILE A 124 6.52 5.59 3.38
C ILE A 124 7.92 6.15 3.35
N HIS A 125 8.61 6.28 4.49
CA HIS A 125 9.97 6.80 4.54
C HIS A 125 10.96 5.96 3.72
N THR A 126 10.78 4.64 3.70
CA THR A 126 11.60 3.79 2.81
C THR A 126 11.35 4.13 1.35
N THR A 127 10.08 4.33 0.96
CA THR A 127 9.72 4.71 -0.41
C THR A 127 10.28 6.08 -0.78
N LEU A 128 10.11 7.08 0.09
CA LEU A 128 10.62 8.43 -0.15
C LEU A 128 12.14 8.43 -0.32
N ARG A 129 12.89 7.72 0.53
CA ARG A 129 14.35 7.54 0.38
C ARG A 129 14.76 6.84 -0.92
N LEU A 130 13.93 5.94 -1.44
CA LEU A 130 14.21 5.33 -2.74
C LEU A 130 13.93 6.32 -3.87
N LEU A 131 12.87 7.11 -3.77
CA LEU A 131 12.53 8.13 -4.75
C LEU A 131 13.62 9.21 -4.87
N THR A 132 14.23 9.66 -3.78
CA THR A 132 15.35 10.61 -3.84
C THR A 132 16.58 10.07 -4.58
N LYS A 133 16.70 8.74 -4.69
CA LYS A 133 17.80 8.06 -5.40
C LYS A 133 17.45 7.69 -6.85
N LEU A 134 16.18 7.40 -7.11
CA LEU A 134 15.71 6.88 -8.40
C LEU A 134 15.20 7.99 -9.33
N VAL A 135 14.74 9.10 -8.78
CA VAL A 135 14.09 10.18 -9.55
C VAL A 135 14.90 11.46 -9.36
N PRO A 136 15.58 11.96 -10.42
CA PRO A 136 16.44 13.15 -10.32
C PRO A 136 15.74 14.38 -9.74
N ALA A 137 14.45 14.59 -10.07
CA ALA A 137 13.66 15.71 -9.57
C ALA A 137 13.49 15.74 -8.03
N PHE A 138 13.78 14.63 -7.33
CA PHE A 138 13.65 14.53 -5.89
C PHE A 138 15.00 14.34 -5.17
N HIS A 139 16.12 14.58 -5.85
CA HIS A 139 17.46 14.36 -5.28
C HIS A 139 17.69 15.14 -3.98
N ASP A 140 17.25 16.39 -3.94
CA ASP A 140 17.42 17.29 -2.80
C ASP A 140 16.29 17.19 -1.75
N CYS A 141 15.27 16.36 -2.01
CA CYS A 141 14.18 16.16 -1.06
C CYS A 141 14.68 15.44 0.19
N GLN A 142 14.24 15.92 1.35
CA GLN A 142 14.31 15.10 2.56
C GLN A 142 13.24 13.99 2.50
N PRO A 143 13.48 12.80 3.08
CA PRO A 143 12.53 11.69 3.04
C PRO A 143 11.35 11.86 4.01
N SER A 144 10.67 13.01 3.95
CA SER A 144 9.45 13.37 4.68
C SER A 144 8.33 13.74 3.72
N ILE A 145 7.07 13.63 4.14
CA ILE A 145 5.95 14.03 3.29
C ILE A 145 6.00 15.54 3.00
N SER A 146 6.33 16.35 4.01
CA SER A 146 6.42 17.81 3.90
C SER A 146 7.38 18.27 2.81
N SER A 147 8.57 17.66 2.71
CA SER A 147 9.58 18.02 1.70
C SER A 147 9.09 17.70 0.28
N PHE A 148 8.44 16.54 0.10
CA PHE A 148 7.91 16.14 -1.19
C PHE A 148 6.69 16.98 -1.59
N LYS A 149 5.82 17.34 -0.65
CA LYS A 149 4.71 18.27 -0.89
C LYS A 149 5.19 19.63 -1.37
N ALA A 150 6.19 20.20 -0.69
CA ALA A 150 6.77 21.49 -1.05
C ALA A 150 7.40 21.45 -2.46
N THR A 151 8.12 20.37 -2.77
CA THR A 151 8.77 20.20 -4.08
C THR A 151 7.77 20.02 -5.21
N LEU A 152 6.68 19.29 -4.96
CA LEU A 152 5.63 19.03 -5.94
C LEU A 152 4.60 20.16 -6.05
N GLY A 153 4.51 21.06 -5.06
CA GLY A 153 3.50 22.11 -5.00
C GLY A 153 2.07 21.58 -4.80
N VAL A 154 1.91 20.50 -4.04
CA VAL A 154 0.60 19.80 -3.89
C VAL A 154 0.19 19.59 -2.43
N GLU A 155 -1.12 19.46 -2.22
CA GLU A 155 -1.68 19.14 -0.91
C GLU A 155 -1.38 17.69 -0.47
N TYR A 156 -1.45 16.74 -1.42
CA TYR A 156 -1.16 15.33 -1.18
C TYR A 156 -0.09 14.82 -2.13
N ALA A 157 1.09 14.50 -1.60
CA ALA A 157 2.22 14.03 -2.39
C ALA A 157 2.07 12.57 -2.84
N LEU A 158 1.50 11.67 -2.04
CA LEU A 158 1.53 10.23 -2.29
C LEU A 158 0.82 9.82 -3.61
N PRO A 159 -0.39 10.32 -3.94
CA PRO A 159 -1.02 10.02 -5.23
C PRO A 159 -0.17 10.49 -6.41
N VAL A 160 0.36 11.71 -6.31
CA VAL A 160 1.22 12.31 -7.35
C VAL A 160 2.51 11.52 -7.52
N LEU A 161 3.15 11.13 -6.42
CA LEU A 161 4.37 10.32 -6.45
C LEU A 161 4.14 8.97 -7.10
N ARG A 162 2.98 8.32 -6.90
CA ARG A 162 2.67 7.09 -7.64
C ARG A 162 2.60 7.35 -9.14
N MET A 163 1.96 8.45 -9.54
CA MET A 163 1.84 8.79 -10.95
C MET A 163 3.20 9.06 -11.59
N SER A 164 4.01 9.91 -10.96
CA SER A 164 5.33 10.30 -11.44
C SER A 164 6.36 9.18 -11.37
N ALA A 165 6.24 8.26 -10.42
CA ALA A 165 7.13 7.10 -10.28
C ALA A 165 6.67 5.87 -11.06
N GLY A 166 5.81 6.04 -12.08
CA GLY A 166 5.20 4.95 -12.86
C GLY A 166 6.20 3.87 -13.30
N ALA A 167 7.34 4.30 -13.83
CA ALA A 167 8.42 3.41 -14.30
C ALA A 167 9.14 2.64 -13.17
N TYR A 168 8.96 3.02 -11.91
CA TYR A 168 9.64 2.42 -10.75
C TYR A 168 8.68 1.71 -9.79
N LEU A 169 7.37 1.72 -10.05
CA LEU A 169 6.39 1.16 -9.09
C LEU A 169 6.64 -0.31 -8.75
N TYR A 170 7.23 -1.10 -9.66
CA TYR A 170 7.52 -2.51 -9.40
C TYR A 170 8.68 -2.74 -8.41
N VAL A 171 9.59 -1.78 -8.23
CA VAL A 171 10.64 -1.85 -7.19
C VAL A 171 10.25 -1.14 -5.91
N LEU A 172 9.39 -0.12 -6.00
CA LEU A 172 8.97 0.64 -4.83
C LEU A 172 8.07 -0.21 -3.91
N PRO A 173 8.27 -0.14 -2.59
CA PRO A 173 7.45 -0.91 -1.67
C PRO A 173 6.02 -0.33 -1.57
N PRO A 174 5.07 -1.13 -1.07
CA PRO A 174 3.75 -0.59 -0.71
C PRO A 174 3.88 0.47 0.39
N PRO A 175 2.94 1.43 0.49
CA PRO A 175 1.69 1.49 -0.28
C PRO A 175 1.79 2.20 -1.63
N ILE A 176 2.86 2.90 -1.96
CA ILE A 176 2.97 3.63 -3.24
C ILE A 176 3.22 2.65 -4.38
N GLY A 177 4.26 1.82 -4.28
CA GLY A 177 4.61 0.84 -5.30
C GLY A 177 3.97 -0.53 -5.11
N PHE A 178 4.23 -1.44 -6.04
CA PHE A 178 3.74 -2.82 -6.06
C PHE A 178 4.83 -3.85 -5.75
N GLY A 179 6.04 -3.38 -5.48
CA GLY A 179 7.22 -4.19 -5.19
C GLY A 179 7.17 -4.95 -3.85
N PRO A 180 8.27 -5.63 -3.51
CA PRO A 180 8.36 -6.38 -2.27
C PRO A 180 8.27 -5.45 -1.05
N ARG A 181 7.75 -5.99 0.06
CA ARG A 181 7.85 -5.27 1.34
C ARG A 181 9.30 -5.31 1.80
N PRO A 182 9.86 -4.20 2.30
CA PRO A 182 11.23 -4.20 2.80
C PRO A 182 11.32 -5.20 3.96
N GLN A 183 12.33 -6.06 3.93
CA GLN A 183 12.58 -6.95 5.06
C GLN A 183 13.04 -6.10 6.23
N ARG A 184 12.30 -6.14 7.33
CA ARG A 184 12.81 -5.61 8.60
C ARG A 184 14.01 -6.49 8.97
N LYS A 185 15.18 -5.88 9.25
CA LYS A 185 16.31 -6.62 9.82
C LYS A 185 15.77 -7.47 10.96
N LYS A 186 15.96 -8.80 10.91
CA LYS A 186 15.58 -9.69 12.00
C LYS A 186 16.31 -9.16 13.23
N GLY A 187 15.58 -8.57 14.17
CA GLY A 187 16.14 -8.31 15.49
C GLY A 187 16.64 -9.63 16.05
N LYS A 188 17.69 -9.60 16.88
CA LYS A 188 18.10 -10.79 17.64
C LYS A 188 16.85 -11.38 18.28
N LYS A 189 16.63 -12.69 18.14
CA LYS A 189 15.53 -13.37 18.83
C LYS A 189 15.64 -12.99 20.32
N PRO A 190 14.59 -12.47 20.97
CA PRO A 190 14.63 -12.32 22.41
C PRO A 190 14.87 -13.73 23.00
N PRO A 191 15.82 -13.89 23.93
CA PRO A 191 16.23 -15.22 24.43
C PRO A 191 15.11 -15.97 25.17
N PHE A 192 13.97 -15.32 25.45
CA PHE A 192 12.89 -15.83 26.29
C PHE A 192 11.52 -15.82 25.60
N GLN A 193 11.42 -16.35 24.38
CA GLN A 193 10.10 -16.70 23.87
C GLN A 193 9.76 -18.11 24.37
N HIS A 194 8.94 -18.20 25.42
CA HIS A 194 8.46 -19.48 25.95
C HIS A 194 7.67 -20.20 24.85
N LYS A 195 7.93 -21.50 24.68
CA LYS A 195 7.08 -22.35 23.85
C LYS A 195 5.70 -22.42 24.50
N THR A 196 4.64 -22.18 23.74
CA THR A 196 3.28 -22.45 24.18
C THR A 196 3.22 -23.93 24.57
N GLY A 197 2.90 -24.21 25.83
CA GLY A 197 2.69 -25.58 26.30
C GLY A 197 1.47 -26.19 25.62
N THR A 198 1.45 -27.52 25.52
CA THR A 198 0.29 -28.26 25.03
C THR A 198 -0.94 -27.91 25.87
N ASP A 199 -2.09 -27.73 25.22
CA ASP A 199 -3.35 -27.52 25.93
C ASP A 199 -3.59 -28.65 26.94
N PRO A 200 -4.06 -28.34 28.17
CA PRO A 200 -4.32 -29.36 29.17
C PRO A 200 -5.44 -30.30 28.71
N PRO A 201 -5.37 -31.60 29.04
CA PRO A 201 -6.39 -32.56 28.65
C PRO A 201 -7.75 -32.22 29.26
N GLU A 202 -8.82 -32.46 28.51
CA GLU A 202 -10.20 -32.33 28.99
C GLU A 202 -10.44 -33.27 30.18
N LYS A 203 -11.09 -32.77 31.23
CA LYS A 203 -11.51 -33.57 32.38
C LYS A 203 -12.51 -34.62 31.87
N ARG A 204 -12.21 -35.89 32.09
CA ARG A 204 -13.19 -36.98 31.92
C ARG A 204 -14.16 -36.93 33.10
N GLU A 205 -15.45 -36.82 32.80
CA GLU A 205 -16.55 -37.12 33.71
C GLU A 205 -16.72 -38.63 33.89
#